data_AF-A0A1S2WXA5-F1
#
_entry.id   AF-A0A1S2WXA5-F1
#
_cell.length_a   1.000
_cell.length_b   1.000
_cell.length_c   1.000
_cell.angle_alpha   90.00
_cell.angle_beta   90.00
_cell.angle_gamma   90.00
#
_symmetry.space_group_name_H-M   'P 1'
#
loop_
_entity.id
_entity.type
_entity.pdbx_description
1 polymer ?
#
loop_
_entity_poly.entity_id
_entity_poly.type
_entity_poly.pdbx_seq_one_letter_code
_entity_poly.pdbx_strand_id
1 'polypeptide(L)'
;MTTLVGTQAEFAKAVRELVELDFDAVEAYKAAINRLENINYRNSLEQFKKDHERHISELNVVLDAHGEKKVEKPSVKQWLTKGKVVISDIMGNDINVLKAMNTNEQDTNTAYERINKYKDKWVDAIEPLKKGLEDEKRHKKWIQYAISSCS
;
A
#
# COMPACT_ATOMS: atom_id res chain seq x y z
N MET A 1 -8.71 10.90 -1.61
CA MET A 1 -8.16 11.91 -0.67
C MET A 1 -6.71 11.54 -0.52
N THR A 2 -5.78 12.48 -0.72
CA THR A 2 -4.36 12.18 -0.63
C THR A 2 -3.96 11.89 0.81
N THR A 3 -3.38 10.71 1.07
CA THR A 3 -2.77 10.33 2.36
C THR A 3 -1.89 11.44 2.96
N LEU A 4 -1.71 11.44 4.28
CA LEU A 4 -0.75 12.29 4.99
C LEU A 4 0.58 11.57 5.30
N VAL A 5 0.71 10.29 4.93
CA VAL A 5 1.98 9.57 5.10
C VAL A 5 3.06 10.23 4.22
N GLY A 6 4.26 10.35 4.77
CA GLY A 6 5.39 11.05 4.18
C GLY A 6 5.41 12.56 4.37
N THR A 7 4.56 13.12 5.26
CA THR A 7 4.63 14.54 5.66
C THR A 7 5.17 14.73 7.08
N GLN A 8 5.56 13.65 7.75
CA GLN A 8 6.05 13.67 9.12
C GLN A 8 7.41 14.38 9.17
N ALA A 9 7.67 15.19 10.20
CA ALA A 9 8.94 15.91 10.30
C ALA A 9 10.15 14.97 10.44
N GLU A 10 9.96 13.85 11.15
CA GLU A 10 11.00 12.85 11.41
C GLU A 10 10.89 11.69 10.43
N PHE A 11 12.03 11.30 9.84
CA PHE A 11 12.09 10.17 8.90
C PHE A 11 11.62 8.86 9.54
N ALA A 12 12.05 8.55 10.77
CA ALA A 12 11.64 7.36 11.52
C ALA A 12 10.10 7.25 11.61
N LYS A 13 9.44 8.35 11.97
CA LYS A 13 7.98 8.42 12.05
C LYS A 13 7.32 8.23 10.69
N ALA A 14 7.90 8.79 9.63
CA ALA A 14 7.41 8.62 8.26
C ALA A 14 7.48 7.15 7.83
N VAL A 15 8.60 6.47 8.08
CA VAL A 15 8.78 5.03 7.80
C VAL A 15 7.80 4.19 8.62
N ARG A 16 7.61 4.49 9.91
CA ARG A 16 6.65 3.79 10.75
C ARG A 16 5.22 3.89 10.21
N GLU A 17 4.81 5.10 9.80
CA GLU A 17 3.48 5.32 9.21
C GLU A 17 3.35 4.74 7.80
N LEU A 18 4.45 4.57 7.07
CA LEU A 18 4.47 3.84 5.80
C LEU A 18 4.21 2.34 6.00
N VAL A 19 4.88 1.71 6.96
CA VAL A 19 4.64 0.30 7.29
C VAL A 19 3.20 0.07 7.75
N GLU A 20 2.65 0.99 8.56
CA GLU A 20 1.23 0.99 8.93
C GLU A 20 0.32 1.03 7.69
N LEU A 21 0.65 1.86 6.70
CA LEU A 21 -0.10 1.97 5.45
C LEU A 21 0.00 0.70 4.59
N ASP A 22 1.15 0.03 4.55
CA ASP A 22 1.29 -1.26 3.85
C ASP A 22 0.48 -2.37 4.51
N PHE A 23 0.41 -2.40 5.84
CA PHE A 23 -0.51 -3.31 6.54
C PHE A 23 -1.96 -3.06 6.17
N ASP A 24 -2.35 -1.78 6.07
CA ASP A 24 -3.69 -1.38 5.64
C ASP A 24 -3.96 -1.83 4.19
N ALA A 25 -2.95 -1.72 3.32
CA ALA A 25 -3.01 -2.19 1.93
C ALA A 25 -3.20 -3.71 1.88
N VAL A 26 -2.38 -4.50 2.57
CA VAL A 26 -2.51 -5.98 2.63
C VAL A 26 -3.92 -6.40 3.00
N GLU A 27 -4.51 -5.73 3.98
CA GLU A 27 -5.86 -6.01 4.44
C GLU A 27 -6.95 -5.62 3.42
N ALA A 28 -6.76 -4.53 2.69
CA ALA A 28 -7.64 -4.15 1.57
C ALA A 28 -7.52 -5.14 0.40
N TYR A 29 -6.31 -5.59 0.08
CA TYR A 29 -6.03 -6.62 -0.92
C TYR A 29 -6.75 -7.94 -0.59
N LYS A 30 -6.67 -8.41 0.66
CA LYS A 30 -7.42 -9.60 1.11
C LYS A 30 -8.93 -9.44 0.89
N ALA A 31 -9.49 -8.27 1.24
CA ALA A 31 -10.90 -7.99 1.04
C ALA A 31 -11.28 -7.97 -0.45
N ALA A 32 -10.46 -7.34 -1.31
CA ALA A 32 -10.67 -7.27 -2.74
C ALA A 32 -10.62 -8.65 -3.40
N ILE A 33 -9.59 -9.46 -3.11
CA ILE A 33 -9.42 -10.81 -3.67
C ILE A 33 -10.63 -11.70 -3.37
N ASN A 34 -11.19 -11.60 -2.17
CA ASN A 34 -12.39 -12.35 -1.77
C ASN A 34 -13.66 -11.93 -2.52
N ARG A 35 -13.69 -10.71 -3.11
CA ARG A 35 -14.87 -10.17 -3.81
C ARG A 35 -14.79 -10.24 -5.32
N LEU A 36 -13.60 -10.28 -5.88
CA LEU A 36 -13.43 -10.40 -7.33
C LEU A 36 -13.96 -11.72 -7.85
N GLU A 37 -14.50 -11.75 -9.06
CA GLU A 37 -14.93 -12.97 -9.74
C GLU A 37 -13.88 -13.42 -10.77
N ASN A 38 -13.20 -12.48 -11.42
CA ASN A 38 -12.18 -12.76 -12.42
C ASN A 38 -10.89 -13.32 -11.79
N ILE A 39 -10.58 -14.58 -12.13
CA ILE A 39 -9.40 -15.29 -11.62
C ILE A 39 -8.08 -14.60 -11.98
N ASN A 40 -7.99 -13.95 -13.14
CA ASN A 40 -6.78 -13.24 -13.55
C ASN A 40 -6.56 -12.01 -12.67
N TYR A 41 -7.63 -11.29 -12.31
CA TYR A 41 -7.53 -10.15 -11.40
C TYR A 41 -7.13 -10.58 -10.00
N ARG A 42 -7.71 -11.68 -9.49
CA ARG A 42 -7.30 -12.28 -8.21
C ARG A 42 -5.82 -12.63 -8.19
N ASN A 43 -5.31 -13.29 -9.25
CA ASN A 43 -3.91 -13.68 -9.34
C ASN A 43 -2.96 -12.48 -9.33
N SER A 44 -3.28 -11.41 -10.06
CA SER A 44 -2.49 -10.18 -10.05
C SER A 44 -2.49 -9.50 -8.68
N LEU A 45 -3.66 -9.36 -8.05
CA LEU A 45 -3.75 -8.74 -6.72
C LEU A 45 -3.09 -9.59 -5.63
N GLU A 46 -3.07 -10.92 -5.75
CA GLU A 46 -2.32 -11.78 -4.83
C GLU A 46 -0.79 -11.55 -4.93
N GLN A 47 -0.28 -11.24 -6.13
CA GLN A 47 1.13 -10.86 -6.30
C GLN A 47 1.42 -9.50 -5.65
N PHE A 48 0.55 -8.52 -5.84
CA PHE A 48 0.72 -7.18 -5.27
C PHE A 48 0.59 -7.20 -3.73
N LYS A 49 -0.31 -8.02 -3.18
CA LYS A 49 -0.38 -8.27 -1.74
C LYS A 49 0.96 -8.78 -1.18
N LYS A 50 1.60 -9.71 -1.88
CA LYS A 50 2.92 -10.24 -1.48
C LYS A 50 4.03 -9.19 -1.59
N ASP A 51 3.92 -8.26 -2.52
CA ASP A 51 4.83 -7.11 -2.58
C ASP A 51 4.70 -6.25 -1.32
N HIS A 52 3.49 -5.90 -0.87
CA HIS A 52 3.29 -5.18 0.39
C HIS A 52 3.76 -5.98 1.63
N GLU A 53 3.50 -7.29 1.68
CA GLU A 53 4.01 -8.17 2.76
C GLU A 53 5.55 -8.11 2.82
N ARG A 54 6.23 -8.07 1.66
CA ARG A 54 7.67 -7.85 1.58
C ARG A 54 8.05 -6.45 2.06
N HIS A 55 7.36 -5.40 1.62
CA HIS A 55 7.67 -4.02 2.05
C HIS A 55 7.60 -3.87 3.56
N ILE A 56 6.54 -4.41 4.19
CA ILE A 56 6.39 -4.47 5.66
C ILE A 56 7.61 -5.12 6.31
N SER A 57 8.04 -6.27 5.77
CA SER A 57 9.18 -7.00 6.32
C SER A 57 10.49 -6.23 6.16
N GLU A 58 10.78 -5.71 4.97
CA GLU A 58 12.02 -4.97 4.66
C GLU A 58 12.10 -3.68 5.48
N LEU A 59 11.01 -2.91 5.57
CA LEU A 59 10.98 -1.64 6.31
C LEU A 59 10.98 -1.85 7.84
N ASN A 60 10.42 -2.96 8.36
CA ASN A 60 10.56 -3.29 9.77
C ASN A 60 11.99 -3.69 10.15
N VAL A 61 12.75 -4.30 9.23
CA VAL A 61 14.19 -4.55 9.44
C VAL A 61 14.94 -3.22 9.55
N VAL A 62 14.60 -2.25 8.70
CA VAL A 62 15.16 -0.89 8.77
C VAL A 62 14.81 -0.22 10.10
N LEU A 63 13.55 -0.23 10.54
CA LEU A 63 13.17 0.37 11.84
C LEU A 63 13.97 -0.24 13.01
N ASP A 64 14.08 -1.57 13.05
CA ASP A 64 14.81 -2.30 14.10
C ASP A 64 16.29 -1.92 14.15
N ALA A 65 16.93 -1.79 12.98
CA ALA A 65 18.34 -1.43 12.86
C ALA A 65 18.66 -0.04 13.44
N HIS A 66 17.68 0.87 13.47
CA HIS A 66 17.80 2.22 14.03
C HIS A 66 17.19 2.36 15.44
N GLY A 67 16.89 1.24 16.11
CA GLY A 67 16.36 1.22 17.48
C GLY A 67 14.89 1.64 17.59
N GLU A 68 14.18 1.75 16.46
CA GLU A 68 12.74 2.00 16.43
C GLU A 68 11.96 0.70 16.66
N LYS A 69 10.77 0.83 17.25
CA LYS A 69 9.89 -0.33 17.44
C LYS A 69 9.30 -0.77 16.11
N LYS A 70 9.40 -2.07 15.83
CA LYS A 70 8.69 -2.72 14.71
C LYS A 70 7.18 -2.46 14.81
N VAL A 71 6.57 -2.32 13.64
CA VAL A 71 5.13 -2.27 13.47
C VAL A 71 4.65 -3.70 13.24
N GLU A 72 3.86 -4.22 14.19
CA GLU A 72 3.37 -5.61 14.16
C GLU A 72 1.92 -5.73 13.65
N LYS A 73 1.20 -4.61 13.59
CA LYS A 73 -0.22 -4.60 13.24
C LYS A 73 -0.60 -3.35 12.46
N PRO A 74 -1.68 -3.41 11.67
CA PRO A 74 -2.23 -2.24 11.01
C PRO A 74 -2.57 -1.13 12.02
N SER A 75 -2.48 0.12 11.56
CA SER A 75 -2.87 1.26 12.38
C SER A 75 -4.37 1.24 12.62
N VAL A 76 -4.85 1.50 13.84
CA VAL A 76 -6.30 1.68 14.10
C VAL A 76 -6.81 3.02 13.53
N LYS A 77 -6.02 3.70 12.69
CA LYS A 77 -6.42 4.95 12.02
C LYS A 77 -7.61 4.69 11.09
N GLN A 78 -8.48 5.69 10.97
CA GLN A 78 -9.75 5.69 10.18
C GLN A 78 -9.63 5.29 8.69
N TRP A 79 -8.41 5.15 8.18
CA TRP A 79 -8.12 4.80 6.79
C TRP A 79 -8.64 3.41 6.40
N LEU A 80 -8.28 2.39 7.20
CA LEU A 80 -8.78 1.03 7.07
C LEU A 80 -10.30 0.96 7.07
N THR A 81 -10.94 1.77 7.92
CA THR A 81 -12.39 1.73 8.10
C THR A 81 -13.09 2.17 6.82
N LYS A 82 -12.57 3.18 6.08
CA LYS A 82 -13.21 3.62 4.84
C LYS A 82 -12.93 2.67 3.67
N GLY A 83 -11.69 2.21 3.50
CA GLY A 83 -11.32 1.30 2.40
C GLY A 83 -11.99 -0.07 2.50
N LYS A 84 -11.97 -0.69 3.69
CA LYS A 84 -12.65 -1.99 3.93
C LYS A 84 -14.16 -1.89 3.83
N VAL A 85 -14.79 -0.83 4.37
CA VAL A 85 -16.25 -0.63 4.29
C VAL A 85 -16.70 -0.44 2.84
N VAL A 86 -15.95 0.34 2.06
CA VAL A 86 -16.27 0.53 0.64
C VAL A 86 -16.18 -0.79 -0.13
N ILE A 87 -15.18 -1.64 0.14
CA ILE A 87 -15.05 -2.95 -0.55
C ILE A 87 -16.07 -3.97 -0.04
N SER A 88 -16.40 -3.98 1.25
CA SER A 88 -17.37 -4.94 1.82
C SER A 88 -18.78 -4.76 1.25
N ASP A 89 -19.12 -3.54 0.87
CA ASP A 89 -20.44 -3.15 0.39
C ASP A 89 -20.58 -3.28 -1.14
N ILE A 90 -19.49 -3.57 -1.86
CA ILE A 90 -19.52 -3.81 -3.30
C ILE A 90 -19.97 -5.26 -3.57
N MET A 91 -21.09 -5.39 -4.28
CA MET A 91 -21.61 -6.66 -4.81
C MET A 91 -21.36 -6.78 -6.31
N GLY A 92 -20.80 -7.92 -6.75
CA GLY A 92 -20.88 -8.43 -8.13
C GLY A 92 -20.25 -7.58 -9.24
N ASN A 93 -19.30 -6.69 -8.93
CA ASN A 93 -18.63 -5.90 -9.96
C ASN A 93 -17.14 -5.69 -9.68
N ASP A 94 -16.31 -6.47 -10.36
CA ASP A 94 -14.85 -6.41 -10.31
C ASP A 94 -14.29 -5.02 -10.56
N ILE A 95 -14.89 -4.25 -11.46
CA ILE A 95 -14.43 -2.90 -11.80
C ILE A 95 -14.61 -1.94 -10.62
N ASN A 96 -15.68 -2.08 -9.84
CA ASN A 96 -15.87 -1.25 -8.66
C ASN A 96 -14.85 -1.60 -7.57
N VAL A 97 -14.53 -2.89 -7.39
CA VAL A 97 -13.46 -3.34 -6.49
C VAL A 97 -12.11 -2.77 -6.95
N LEU A 98 -11.80 -2.84 -8.25
CA LEU A 98 -10.56 -2.29 -8.81
C LEU A 98 -10.49 -0.76 -8.70
N LYS A 99 -11.60 -0.03 -8.87
CA LYS A 99 -11.66 1.42 -8.64
C LYS A 99 -11.38 1.80 -7.18
N ALA A 100 -11.89 1.03 -6.24
CA ALA A 100 -11.57 1.20 -4.82
C ALA A 100 -10.06 0.95 -4.58
N MET A 101 -9.51 -0.13 -5.12
CA MET A 101 -8.08 -0.43 -5.01
C MET A 101 -7.19 0.63 -5.67
N ASN A 102 -7.59 1.20 -6.82
CA ASN A 102 -6.87 2.32 -7.45
C ASN A 102 -6.76 3.56 -6.55
N THR A 103 -7.70 3.75 -5.62
CA THR A 103 -7.59 4.84 -4.63
C THR A 103 -6.52 4.50 -3.61
N ASN A 104 -6.51 3.28 -3.07
CA ASN A 104 -5.45 2.82 -2.15
C ASN A 104 -4.06 2.95 -2.79
N GLU A 105 -3.91 2.53 -4.05
CA GLU A 105 -2.65 2.65 -4.79
C GLU A 105 -2.21 4.09 -5.00
N GLN A 106 -3.13 5.03 -5.20
CA GLN A 106 -2.75 6.45 -5.30
C GLN A 106 -2.13 6.96 -4.00
N ASP A 107 -2.60 6.45 -2.87
CA ASP A 107 -2.16 6.86 -1.56
C ASP A 107 -0.82 6.24 -1.19
N THR A 108 -0.62 4.94 -1.42
CA THR A 108 0.69 4.29 -1.26
C THR A 108 1.74 4.93 -2.18
N ASN A 109 1.43 5.13 -3.46
CA ASN A 109 2.32 5.85 -4.40
C ASN A 109 2.71 7.22 -3.84
N THR A 110 1.74 8.01 -3.37
CA THR A 110 2.01 9.35 -2.84
C THR A 110 2.91 9.29 -1.60
N ALA A 111 2.66 8.34 -0.69
CA ALA A 111 3.48 8.14 0.50
C ALA A 111 4.92 7.78 0.15
N TYR A 112 5.12 6.78 -0.71
CA TYR A 112 6.43 6.36 -1.18
C TYR A 112 7.16 7.47 -1.93
N GLU A 113 6.49 8.24 -2.79
CA GLU A 113 7.09 9.38 -3.50
C GLU A 113 7.59 10.46 -2.54
N ARG A 114 6.84 10.74 -1.47
CA ARG A 114 7.23 11.73 -0.47
C ARG A 114 8.39 11.25 0.37
N ILE A 115 8.32 10.01 0.88
CA ILE A 115 9.35 9.46 1.76
C ILE A 115 10.67 9.31 1.01
N ASN A 116 10.63 8.95 -0.27
CA ASN A 116 11.83 8.94 -1.12
C ASN A 116 12.48 10.32 -1.31
N LYS A 117 11.80 11.43 -0.99
CA LYS A 117 12.36 12.80 -1.09
C LYS A 117 12.95 13.32 0.21
N TYR A 118 12.91 12.57 1.30
CA TYR A 118 13.56 12.97 2.56
C TYR A 118 15.06 13.14 2.33
N LYS A 119 15.65 14.17 2.94
CA LYS A 119 17.08 14.51 2.76
C LYS A 119 17.97 13.68 3.68
N ASP A 120 17.44 13.31 4.84
CA ASP A 120 18.08 12.66 5.97
C ASP A 120 17.68 11.18 6.08
N LYS A 121 17.40 10.53 4.94
CA LYS A 121 17.08 9.10 4.89
C LYS A 121 18.26 8.28 5.41
N TRP A 122 17.94 7.25 6.18
CA TRP A 122 18.91 6.21 6.50
C TRP A 122 19.36 5.48 5.25
N VAL A 123 20.65 5.14 5.18
CA VAL A 123 21.28 4.57 3.97
C VAL A 123 20.66 3.23 3.59
N ASP A 124 20.40 2.38 4.59
CA ASP A 124 19.75 1.08 4.47
C ASP A 124 18.27 1.15 4.11
N ALA A 125 17.61 2.30 4.30
CA ALA A 125 16.23 2.52 3.88
C ALA A 125 16.11 2.88 2.37
N ILE A 126 17.18 3.32 1.72
CA ILE A 126 17.12 3.86 0.35
C ILE A 126 16.61 2.82 -0.65
N GLU A 127 17.19 1.62 -0.62
CA GLU A 127 16.85 0.57 -1.59
C GLU A 127 15.43 0.01 -1.37
N PRO A 128 15.01 -0.38 -0.15
CA PRO A 128 13.62 -0.79 0.10
C PRO A 128 12.59 0.26 -0.30
N LEU A 129 12.85 1.55 -0.01
CA LEU A 129 11.93 2.63 -0.38
C LEU A 129 11.85 2.87 -1.89
N LYS A 130 12.97 2.77 -2.60
CA LYS A 130 13.00 2.94 -4.05
C LYS A 130 12.27 1.80 -4.74
N LYS A 131 12.59 0.56 -4.35
CA LYS A 131 11.95 -0.65 -4.88
C LYS A 131 10.44 -0.66 -4.58
N GLY A 132 10.06 -0.29 -3.35
CA GLY A 132 8.65 -0.14 -2.98
C GLY A 132 7.92 0.84 -3.91
N LEU A 133 8.49 2.02 -4.16
CA LEU A 133 7.88 2.98 -5.10
C LEU A 133 7.73 2.43 -6.54
N GLU A 134 8.68 1.61 -7.00
CA GLU A 134 8.58 0.96 -8.31
C GLU A 134 7.46 -0.08 -8.36
N ASP A 135 7.26 -0.83 -7.27
CA ASP A 135 6.15 -1.77 -7.11
C ASP A 135 4.80 -1.03 -7.11
N GLU A 136 4.63 0.00 -6.29
CA GLU A 136 3.40 0.79 -6.21
C GLU A 136 3.01 1.40 -7.56
N LYS A 137 3.99 1.87 -8.34
CA LYS A 137 3.76 2.39 -9.69
C LYS A 137 3.27 1.30 -10.64
N ARG A 138 3.84 0.09 -10.53
CA ARG A 138 3.42 -1.07 -11.33
C ARG A 138 2.00 -1.48 -10.97
N HIS A 139 1.67 -1.58 -9.69
CA HIS A 139 0.34 -1.95 -9.20
C HIS A 139 -0.72 -0.97 -9.72
N LYS A 140 -0.52 0.33 -9.46
CA LYS A 140 -1.40 1.40 -9.95
C LYS A 140 -1.62 1.34 -11.45
N LYS A 141 -0.54 1.23 -12.24
CA LYS A 141 -0.63 1.17 -13.71
C LYS A 141 -1.43 -0.05 -14.17
N TRP A 142 -1.22 -1.20 -13.55
CA TRP A 142 -1.95 -2.42 -13.87
C TRP A 142 -3.45 -2.25 -13.55
N ILE A 143 -3.79 -1.72 -12.38
CA ILE A 143 -5.20 -1.52 -11.98
C ILE A 143 -5.89 -0.54 -12.93
N GLN A 144 -5.24 0.58 -13.28
CA GLN A 144 -5.79 1.55 -14.23
C GLN A 144 -6.06 0.92 -15.60
N TYR A 145 -5.12 0.11 -16.09
CA TYR A 145 -5.30 -0.64 -17.34
C TYR A 145 -6.46 -1.63 -17.26
N ALA A 146 -6.59 -2.38 -16.16
CA ALA A 146 -7.68 -3.33 -15.96
C ALA A 146 -9.06 -2.63 -15.92
N ILE A 147 -9.14 -1.45 -15.30
CA ILE A 147 -10.36 -0.62 -15.28
C ILE A 147 -10.73 -0.16 -16.69
N SER A 148 -9.76 0.35 -17.47
CA SER A 148 -10.03 0.92 -18.80
C SER A 148 -10.27 -0.15 -19.88
N SER A 149 -9.71 -1.34 -19.73
CA SER A 149 -9.82 -2.42 -20.74
C SER A 149 -11.20 -3.10 -20.76
N CYS A 150 -12.06 -2.82 -19.78
CA CYS A 150 -13.45 -3.26 -19.73
C CYS A 150 -14.45 -2.12 -20.02
N SER A 151 -13.97 -0.93 -20.41
CA SER A 151 -14.79 0.26 -20.72
C SER A 151 -15.25 0.28 -22.18
#